data_AF-A0A931X4B3-F1
#
_entry.id   AF-A0A931X4B3-F1
#
_cell.length_a   1.000
_cell.length_b   1.000
_cell.length_c   1.000
_cell.angle_alpha   90.00
_cell.angle_beta   90.00
_cell.angle_gamma   90.00
#
_symmetry.space_group_name_H-M   'P 1'
#
loop_
_entity.id
_entity.type
_entity.pdbx_description
1 polymer ?
#
loop_
_entity_poly.entity_id
_entity_poly.type
_entity_poly.pdbx_seq_one_letter_code
_entity_poly.pdbx_strand_id
1 'polypeptide(L)'
;MLFVALVLVPVARRLNDPALRARLFHETGLQFRTVGWVALAVLVATGIVNLVLRPYLLTVPRFQVKLGLVVVALLLALVHDFVLGPRAGAPGGNPRARIWASWVARVNVLVVLAIVVLGVALRG
;
A
#
# COMPACT_ATOMS: atom_id res chain seq x y z
N MET A 1 -3.74 4.65 -0.63
CA MET A 1 -4.97 4.55 0.21
C MET A 1 -5.38 5.88 0.82
N LEU A 2 -4.49 6.60 1.54
CA LEU A 2 -4.83 7.90 2.14
C LEU A 2 -5.29 8.95 1.13
N PHE A 3 -4.61 9.08 -0.02
CA PHE A 3 -5.02 10.01 -1.08
C PHE A 3 -6.46 9.77 -1.56
N VAL A 4 -6.81 8.51 -1.85
CA VAL A 4 -8.16 8.17 -2.30
C VAL A 4 -9.20 8.50 -1.23
N ALA A 5 -8.95 8.14 0.03
CA ALA A 5 -9.88 8.38 1.12
C ALA A 5 -10.02 9.86 1.51
N LEU A 6 -8.92 10.62 1.51
CA LEU A 6 -8.87 12.01 1.99
C LEU A 6 -9.10 13.04 0.89
N VAL A 7 -8.85 12.70 -0.38
CA VAL A 7 -8.94 13.64 -1.51
C VAL A 7 -10.01 13.18 -2.49
N LEU A 8 -9.90 11.96 -3.03
CA LEU A 8 -10.80 11.51 -4.08
C LEU A 8 -12.24 11.29 -3.59
N VAL A 9 -12.43 10.69 -2.40
CA VAL A 9 -13.77 10.45 -1.84
C VAL A 9 -14.54 11.76 -1.58
N PRO A 10 -13.97 12.80 -0.93
CA PRO A 10 -14.65 14.08 -0.78
C PRO A 10 -15.04 14.76 -2.10
N VAL A 11 -14.17 14.69 -3.12
CA VAL A 11 -14.45 15.25 -4.44
C VAL A 11 -15.56 14.46 -5.13
N ALA A 12 -15.46 13.13 -5.11
CA ALA A 12 -16.42 12.23 -5.73
C ALA A 12 -17.82 12.28 -5.10
N ARG A 13 -17.92 12.62 -3.80
CA ARG A 13 -19.20 12.82 -3.10
C ARG A 13 -19.97 14.05 -3.58
N ARG A 14 -19.32 15.01 -4.24
CA ARG A 14 -19.97 16.21 -4.80
C ARG A 14 -20.60 15.97 -6.17
N LEU A 15 -20.37 14.79 -6.76
CA LEU A 15 -20.92 14.44 -8.07
C LEU A 15 -22.30 13.79 -7.92
N ASN A 16 -23.29 14.34 -8.61
CA ASN A 16 -24.66 13.81 -8.63
C ASN A 16 -24.80 12.58 -9.54
N ASP A 17 -23.93 12.43 -10.54
CA ASP A 17 -23.94 11.30 -11.47
C ASP A 17 -23.18 10.08 -10.91
N PRO A 18 -23.86 8.94 -10.63
CA PRO A 18 -23.22 7.73 -10.14
C PRO A 18 -22.24 7.09 -11.12
N ALA A 19 -22.48 7.21 -12.43
CA ALA A 19 -21.63 6.63 -13.47
C ALA A 19 -20.31 7.38 -13.58
N LEU A 20 -20.38 8.72 -13.63
CA LEU A 20 -19.19 9.58 -13.60
C LEU A 20 -18.35 9.34 -12.33
N ARG A 21 -19.03 9.22 -11.18
CA ARG A 21 -18.37 8.90 -9.90
C ARG A 21 -17.60 7.58 -9.97
N ALA A 22 -18.23 6.51 -10.47
CA ALA A 22 -17.59 5.20 -10.60
C ALA A 22 -16.38 5.24 -11.54
N ARG A 23 -16.51 5.94 -12.68
CA ARG A 23 -15.44 6.10 -13.66
C ARG A 23 -14.22 6.84 -13.08
N LEU A 24 -14.44 7.93 -12.36
CA LEU A 24 -13.37 8.68 -11.68
C LEU A 24 -12.64 7.82 -10.65
N PHE A 25 -13.35 7.03 -9.85
CA PHE A 25 -12.72 6.09 -8.91
C PHE A 25 -11.88 5.04 -9.63
N HIS A 26 -12.37 4.52 -10.76
CA HIS A 26 -11.66 3.52 -11.53
C HIS A 26 -10.37 4.07 -12.16
N GLU A 27 -10.47 5.17 -12.93
CA GLU A 27 -9.33 5.76 -13.63
C GLU A 27 -8.27 6.27 -12.65
N THR A 28 -8.68 6.97 -11.59
CA THR A 28 -7.74 7.44 -10.55
C THR A 28 -7.10 6.27 -9.80
N GLY A 29 -7.87 5.21 -9.53
CA GLY A 29 -7.36 4.00 -8.88
C GLY A 29 -6.28 3.31 -9.70
N LEU A 30 -6.45 3.22 -11.02
CA LEU A 30 -5.45 2.66 -11.93
C LEU A 30 -4.17 3.50 -11.96
N GLN A 31 -4.28 4.82 -12.05
CA GLN A 31 -3.10 5.70 -12.03
C GLN A 31 -2.37 5.64 -10.69
N PHE A 32 -3.11 5.67 -9.58
CA PHE A 32 -2.51 5.58 -8.24
C PHE A 32 -1.79 4.25 -8.03
N ARG A 33 -2.33 3.15 -8.56
CA ARG A 33 -1.66 1.85 -8.55
C ARG A 33 -0.30 1.93 -9.25
N THR A 34 -0.24 2.46 -10.48
CA THR A 34 1.02 2.60 -11.23
C THR A 34 2.06 3.41 -10.45
N VAL A 35 1.68 4.58 -9.92
CA VAL A 35 2.59 5.43 -9.13
C VAL A 35 3.04 4.72 -7.86
N GLY A 36 2.14 3.99 -7.19
CA GLY A 36 2.46 3.20 -6.01
C GLY A 36 3.51 2.12 -6.30
N TRP A 37 3.38 1.41 -7.42
CA TRP A 37 4.36 0.40 -7.86
C TRP A 37 5.70 0.99 -8.24
N VAL A 38 5.73 2.16 -8.89
CA VAL A 38 6.98 2.87 -9.18
C VAL A 38 7.67 3.29 -7.87
N ALA A 39 6.94 3.89 -6.93
CA ALA A 39 7.49 4.27 -5.64
C ALA A 39 8.01 3.05 -4.85
N LEU A 40 7.31 1.93 -4.92
CA LEU A 40 7.71 0.68 -4.29
C LEU A 40 8.99 0.10 -4.92
N ALA A 41 9.09 0.12 -6.25
CA ALA A 41 10.30 -0.30 -6.96
C ALA A 41 11.51 0.55 -6.57
N VAL A 42 11.34 1.87 -6.48
CA VAL A 42 12.39 2.80 -6.00
C VAL A 42 12.78 2.49 -4.55
N LEU A 43 11.81 2.25 -3.67
CA LEU A 43 12.07 1.89 -2.27
C LEU A 43 12.86 0.58 -2.16
N VAL A 44 12.50 -0.44 -2.93
CA VAL A 44 13.20 -1.73 -2.95
C VAL A 44 14.61 -1.57 -3.50
N ALA A 45 14.77 -0.89 -4.63
CA ALA A 45 16.09 -0.64 -5.23
C ALA A 45 17.02 0.12 -4.27
N THR A 46 16.53 1.21 -3.67
CA THR A 46 17.30 1.98 -2.68
C THR A 46 17.56 1.20 -1.39
N GLY A 47 16.65 0.34 -0.97
CA GLY A 47 16.85 -0.58 0.16
C GLY A 47 17.95 -1.60 -0.10
N ILE A 48 17.98 -2.20 -1.30
CA ILE A 48 19.03 -3.13 -1.73
C ILE A 48 20.39 -2.42 -1.78
N VAL A 49 20.46 -1.24 -2.39
CA VAL A 49 21.70 -0.43 -2.44
C VAL A 49 22.21 -0.16 -1.02
N ASN A 50 21.35 0.26 -0.09
CA ASN A 50 21.75 0.47 1.31
C ASN A 50 22.26 -0.81 1.98
N LEU A 51 21.66 -1.96 1.69
CA LEU A 51 22.07 -3.25 2.25
C LEU A 51 23.43 -3.70 1.71
N VAL A 52 23.67 -3.52 0.41
CA VAL A 52 24.96 -3.82 -0.23
C VAL A 52 26.06 -2.93 0.34
N LEU A 53 25.78 -1.65 0.59
CA LEU A 53 26.72 -0.72 1.19
C LEU A 53 26.95 -0.97 2.70
N ARG A 54 25.98 -1.56 3.40
CA ARG A 54 26.04 -1.85 4.84
C ARG A 54 25.56 -3.27 5.17
N PRO A 55 26.33 -4.31 4.79
CA PRO A 55 25.91 -5.70 4.96
C PRO A 55 25.80 -6.11 6.43
N TYR A 56 26.54 -5.44 7.33
CA TYR A 56 26.46 -5.68 8.77
C TYR A 56 25.06 -5.45 9.35
N LEU A 57 24.18 -4.71 8.66
CA LEU A 57 22.79 -4.54 9.10
C LEU A 57 22.05 -5.89 9.20
N LEU A 58 22.43 -6.91 8.42
CA LEU A 58 21.82 -8.24 8.49
C LEU A 58 22.04 -8.95 9.82
N THR A 59 23.08 -8.60 10.56
CA THR A 59 23.36 -9.19 11.87
C THR A 59 22.60 -8.50 13.00
N VAL A 60 22.00 -7.32 12.74
CA VAL A 60 21.27 -6.54 13.74
C VAL A 60 19.83 -7.10 13.87
N PRO A 61 19.42 -7.63 15.04
CA PRO A 61 18.11 -8.26 15.20
C PRO A 61 16.93 -7.32 14.87
N ARG A 62 17.04 -6.05 15.28
CA ARG A 62 16.04 -5.01 14.97
C ARG A 62 15.88 -4.77 13.47
N PHE A 63 16.97 -4.89 12.71
CA PHE A 63 16.94 -4.76 11.25
C PHE A 63 16.25 -5.97 10.60
N GLN A 64 16.48 -7.18 11.11
CA GLN A 64 15.79 -8.39 10.63
C GLN A 64 14.27 -8.29 10.81
N VAL A 65 13.81 -7.80 11.97
CA VAL A 65 12.38 -7.54 12.22
C VAL A 65 11.84 -6.51 11.23
N LYS A 66 12.56 -5.40 11.03
CA LYS A 66 12.19 -4.38 10.04
C LYS A 66 12.10 -4.97 8.63
N LEU A 67 13.07 -5.78 8.22
CA LEU A 67 13.12 -6.42 6.91
C LEU A 67 11.95 -7.40 6.73
N GLY A 68 11.64 -8.20 7.75
CA GLY A 68 10.46 -9.08 7.76
C GLY A 68 9.16 -8.30 7.60
N LEU A 69 9.00 -7.17 8.30
CA LEU A 69 7.84 -6.29 8.13
C LEU A 69 7.75 -5.69 6.73
N VAL A 70 8.88 -5.32 6.10
CA VAL A 70 8.91 -4.86 4.70
C VAL A 70 8.40 -5.96 3.77
N VAL A 71 8.85 -7.20 3.94
CA VAL A 71 8.36 -8.35 3.15
C VAL A 71 6.85 -8.56 3.36
N VAL A 72 6.38 -8.51 4.60
CA VAL A 72 4.94 -8.61 4.91
C VAL A 72 4.16 -7.47 4.24
N ALA A 73 4.63 -6.23 4.30
CA ALA A 73 3.98 -5.09 3.65
C ALA A 73 3.90 -5.27 2.12
N LEU A 74 4.97 -5.78 1.51
CA LEU A 74 5.00 -6.10 0.07
C LEU A 74 3.96 -7.15 -0.31
N LEU A 75 3.87 -8.23 0.46
CA LEU A 75 2.88 -9.29 0.23
C LEU A 75 1.46 -8.78 0.41
N LEU A 76 1.20 -8.00 1.46
CA LEU A 76 -0.11 -7.39 1.68
C LEU A 76 -0.48 -6.42 0.55
N ALA A 77 0.48 -5.63 0.05
CA ALA A 77 0.26 -4.74 -1.09
C ALA A 77 -0.09 -5.52 -2.37
N LEU A 78 0.63 -6.61 -2.67
CA LEU A 78 0.34 -7.50 -3.81
C LEU A 78 -1.07 -8.08 -3.71
N VAL A 79 -1.42 -8.67 -2.57
CA VAL A 79 -2.75 -9.26 -2.33
C VAL A 79 -3.83 -8.18 -2.43
N HIS A 80 -3.58 -6.99 -1.89
CA HIS A 80 -4.54 -5.89 -1.97
C HIS A 80 -4.76 -5.44 -3.41
N ASP A 81 -3.70 -5.15 -4.17
CA ASP A 81 -3.80 -4.52 -5.49
C ASP A 81 -4.24 -5.47 -6.60
N PHE A 82 -3.85 -6.75 -6.52
CA PHE A 82 -4.12 -7.73 -7.59
C PHE A 82 -5.24 -8.72 -7.26
N VAL A 83 -5.50 -9.01 -5.98
CA VAL A 83 -6.47 -10.05 -5.59
C VAL A 83 -7.76 -9.39 -5.08
N LEU A 84 -7.63 -8.49 -4.11
CA LEU A 84 -8.78 -7.89 -3.42
C LEU A 84 -9.33 -6.66 -4.16
N GLY A 85 -8.47 -5.84 -4.76
CA GLY A 85 -8.83 -4.64 -5.50
C GLY A 85 -9.78 -4.91 -6.68
N PRO A 86 -9.42 -5.82 -7.61
CA PRO A 86 -10.29 -6.16 -8.74
C PRO A 86 -11.62 -6.79 -8.29
N ARG A 87 -11.60 -7.65 -7.27
CA ARG A 87 -12.81 -8.30 -6.72
C ARG A 87 -13.73 -7.32 -6.01
N ALA A 88 -13.19 -6.32 -5.32
CA ALA A 88 -13.96 -5.30 -4.62
C ALA A 88 -14.60 -4.28 -5.59
N GLY A 89 -13.90 -3.96 -6.69
CA GLY A 89 -14.32 -3.01 -7.72
C GLY A 89 -15.28 -3.57 -8.77
N ALA A 90 -15.46 -4.89 -8.85
CA ALA A 90 -16.34 -5.52 -9.83
C ALA A 90 -17.83 -5.14 -9.59
N PRO A 91 -18.62 -4.87 -10.66
CA PRO A 91 -20.07 -4.71 -10.57
C PRO A 91 -20.71 -5.99 -9.99
N GLY A 92 -21.53 -5.86 -8.95
CA GLY A 92 -22.09 -7.02 -8.24
C GLY A 92 -21.09 -7.78 -7.35
N GLY A 93 -19.90 -7.24 -7.12
CA GLY A 93 -18.84 -7.89 -6.34
C GLY A 93 -19.24 -8.20 -4.89
N ASN A 94 -18.72 -9.31 -4.37
CA ASN A 94 -19.03 -9.84 -3.04
C ASN A 94 -18.78 -8.78 -1.94
N PRO A 95 -19.77 -8.44 -1.10
CA PRO A 95 -19.62 -7.50 0.01
C PRO A 95 -18.44 -7.83 0.94
N ARG A 96 -18.18 -9.12 1.15
CA ARG A 96 -17.04 -9.59 1.96
C ARG A 96 -15.70 -9.17 1.35
N ALA A 97 -15.56 -9.21 0.03
CA ALA A 97 -14.31 -8.82 -0.64
C ALA A 97 -13.98 -7.33 -0.40
N ARG A 98 -15.01 -6.46 -0.32
CA ARG A 98 -14.84 -5.03 -0.01
C ARG A 98 -14.38 -4.80 1.44
N ILE A 99 -14.93 -5.57 2.38
CA ILE A 99 -14.54 -5.52 3.79
C ILE A 99 -13.08 -6.00 3.95
N TRP A 100 -12.74 -7.14 3.34
CA TRP A 100 -11.37 -7.68 3.37
C TRP A 100 -10.37 -6.73 2.70
N ALA A 101 -10.71 -6.15 1.54
CA ALA A 101 -9.87 -5.15 0.88
C ALA A 101 -9.58 -3.97 1.82
N SER A 102 -10.60 -3.48 2.54
CA SER A 102 -10.47 -2.36 3.48
C SER A 102 -9.61 -2.72 4.69
N TRP A 103 -9.78 -3.91 5.26
CA TRP A 103 -8.99 -4.37 6.39
C TRP A 103 -7.52 -4.60 6.03
N VAL A 104 -7.25 -5.28 4.91
CA VAL A 104 -5.88 -5.49 4.41
C VAL A 104 -5.18 -4.16 4.17
N ALA A 105 -5.88 -3.17 3.60
CA ALA A 105 -5.34 -1.83 3.44
C ALA A 105 -4.96 -1.18 4.78
N ARG A 106 -5.81 -1.30 5.81
CA ARG A 106 -5.54 -0.73 7.16
C ARG A 106 -4.37 -1.42 7.85
N VAL A 107 -4.33 -2.75 7.80
CA VAL A 107 -3.22 -3.54 8.36
C VAL A 107 -1.92 -3.16 7.67
N ASN A 108 -1.92 -3.01 6.34
CA ASN A 108 -0.73 -2.60 5.61
C ASN A 108 -0.23 -1.21 6.04
N VAL A 109 -1.14 -0.25 6.30
CA VAL A 109 -0.76 1.07 6.85
C VAL A 109 -0.08 0.94 8.22
N LEU A 110 -0.62 0.11 9.12
CA LEU A 110 -0.02 -0.12 10.43
C LEU A 110 1.37 -0.77 10.34
N VAL A 111 1.53 -1.75 9.45
CA VAL A 111 2.83 -2.39 9.18
C VAL A 111 3.82 -1.36 8.65
N VAL A 112 3.42 -0.51 7.70
CA VAL A 112 4.28 0.55 7.16
C VAL A 112 4.69 1.56 8.24
N LEU A 113 3.78 1.96 9.13
CA LEU A 113 4.12 2.83 10.26
C LEU A 113 5.14 2.18 11.20
N ALA A 114 4.99 0.89 11.50
CA ALA A 114 5.96 0.15 12.31
C ALA A 114 7.35 0.09 11.64
N ILE A 115 7.41 -0.10 10.31
CA ILE A 115 8.66 -0.05 9.54
C ILE A 115 9.35 1.31 9.68
N VAL A 116 8.58 2.42 9.62
CA VAL A 116 9.11 3.78 9.77
C VAL A 116 9.68 3.98 11.17
N VAL A 117 8.93 3.62 12.22
CA VAL A 117 9.37 3.75 13.62
C VAL A 117 10.67 2.95 13.86
N LEU A 118 10.73 1.70 13.42
CA LEU A 118 11.94 0.88 13.52
C LEU A 118 13.08 1.47 12.69
N GLY A 119 12.78 2.08 11.54
CA GLY A 119 13.77 2.76 10.71
C GLY A 119 14.40 3.97 11.38
N VAL A 120 13.62 4.77 12.09
CA VAL A 120 14.11 5.92 12.87
C VAL A 120 14.92 5.44 14.07
N ALA A 121 14.45 4.42 14.79
CA ALA A 121 15.13 3.85 15.94
C ALA A 121 16.48 3.17 15.62
N LEU A 122 16.74 2.85 14.35
CA LEU A 122 18.02 2.31 13.87
C LEU A 122 19.02 3.38 13.43
N ARG A 123 18.62 4.67 13.39
CA ARG A 123 19.50 5.79 13.01
C ARG A 123 20.26 6.41 14.19
N GLY A 124 19.80 6.16 15.43
CA GLY A 124 20.49 6.54 16.67
C GLY A 124 21.18 5.33 17.28
#